data_AF-A0A937QCV2-F1
#
_entry.id   AF-A0A937QCV2-F1
#
_cell.length_a   1.000
_cell.length_b   1.000
_cell.length_c   1.000
_cell.angle_alpha   90.00
_cell.angle_beta   90.00
_cell.angle_gamma   90.00
#
_symmetry.space_group_name_H-M   'P 1'
#
loop_
_entity.id
_entity.type
_entity.pdbx_description
1 polymer ?
#
loop_
_entity_poly.entity_id
_entity_poly.type
_entity_poly.pdbx_seq_one_letter_code
_entity_poly.pdbx_strand_id
1 'polypeptide(L)' 'MAADEILLGAEERMEKAVDVFRNSLTGIRTGRANPGLVDSLRAEVYGSPTPIKSL' A
#
# COMPACT_ATOMS: atom_id res chain seq x y z
N MET A 1 -21.90 3.24 23.58
CA MET A 1 -20.55 2.79 23.21
C MET A 1 -19.76 2.68 24.48
N ALA A 2 -19.36 1.48 24.85
CA ALA A 2 -18.46 1.29 25.98
C ALA A 2 -17.12 1.96 25.67
N ALA A 3 -16.38 2.43 26.68
CA ALA A 3 -15.07 3.05 26.48
C ALA A 3 -14.12 2.12 25.71
N ASP A 4 -14.22 0.82 25.95
CA ASP A 4 -13.42 -0.21 25.27
C ASP A 4 -13.71 -0.31 23.77
N GLU A 5 -14.97 -0.14 23.33
CA GLU A 5 -15.31 -0.11 21.89
C GLU A 5 -14.71 1.11 21.19
N ILE A 6 -14.64 2.25 21.89
CA ILE A 6 -14.06 3.48 21.35
C ILE A 6 -12.54 3.32 21.20
N LEU A 7 -11.89 2.72 22.21
CA LEU A 7 -10.45 2.45 22.19
C LEU A 7 -10.08 1.46 21.09
N LEU A 8 -10.83 0.36 20.96
CA LEU A 8 -10.62 -0.63 19.89
C LEU A 8 -10.79 0.00 18.50
N GLY A 9 -11.86 0.78 18.30
CA GLY A 9 -12.08 1.45 17.01
C GLY A 9 -11.03 2.52 16.69
N ALA A 10 -10.43 3.15 17.71
CA ALA A 10 -9.32 4.08 17.52
C ALA A 10 -8.03 3.33 17.13
N GLU A 11 -7.74 2.21 17.78
CA GLU A 11 -6.58 1.36 17.49
C GLU A 11 -6.61 0.85 16.04
N GLU A 12 -7.74 0.28 15.59
CA GLU A 12 -7.91 -0.18 14.21
C GLU A 12 -7.67 0.92 13.16
N ARG A 13 -8.10 2.16 13.47
CA ARG A 13 -7.89 3.31 12.58
C ARG A 13 -6.43 3.74 12.55
N MET A 14 -5.76 3.73 13.70
CA MET A 14 -4.33 4.03 13.79
C MET A 14 -3.50 3.01 13.04
N GLU A 15 -3.81 1.72 13.20
CA GLU A 15 -3.12 0.64 12.48
C GLU A 15 -3.27 0.77 10.97
N LYS A 16 -4.50 1.01 10.49
CA LYS A 16 -4.75 1.31 9.05
C LYS A 16 -3.96 2.52 8.56
N ALA A 17 -3.88 3.59 9.35
CA ALA A 17 -3.12 4.78 8.97
C ALA A 17 -1.62 4.48 8.83
N VAL A 18 -1.06 3.68 9.76
CA VAL A 18 0.33 3.24 9.71
C VAL A 18 0.58 2.36 8.48
N ASP A 19 -0.33 1.46 8.14
CA ASP A 19 -0.18 0.59 6.97
C ASP A 19 -0.25 1.36 5.65
N VAL A 20 -1.16 2.33 5.54
CA VAL A 20 -1.20 3.25 4.39
C VAL A 20 0.11 4.02 4.27
N PHE A 21 0.65 4.51 5.39
CA PHE A 21 1.93 5.22 5.40
C PHE A 21 3.08 4.32 4.94
N ARG A 22 3.20 3.09 5.47
CA ARG A 22 4.21 2.12 5.03
C ARG A 22 4.12 1.85 3.53
N ASN A 23 2.91 1.63 3.01
CA ASN A 23 2.69 1.39 1.57
C ASN A 23 3.05 2.61 0.71
N SER A 24 2.87 3.83 1.21
CA SER A 24 3.31 5.03 0.49
C SER A 24 4.84 5.12 0.41
N LEU A 25 5.55 4.69 1.45
CA LEU A 25 7.01 4.70 1.50
C LEU A 25 7.65 3.71 0.51
N THR A 26 6.99 2.58 0.21
CA THR A 26 7.55 1.58 -0.73
C THR A 26 7.64 2.10 -2.16
N GLY A 27 6.78 3.05 -2.53
CA GLY A 27 6.80 3.70 -3.85
C GLY A 27 7.79 4.87 -3.98
N ILE A 28 8.41 5.31 -2.88
CA ILE A 28 9.34 6.44 -2.89
C ILE A 28 10.72 5.99 -3.38
N ARG A 29 11.24 6.66 -4.40
CA ARG A 29 12.59 6.45 -4.93
C ARG A 29 13.62 7.01 -3.94
N THR A 30 14.22 6.14 -3.14
CA THR A 30 15.29 6.48 -2.18
C THR A 30 16.72 6.34 -2.75
N GLY A 31 16.84 6.12 -4.06
CA GLY A 31 18.13 5.95 -4.76
C GLY A 31 18.72 4.54 -4.68
N ARG A 32 18.19 3.67 -3.81
CA ARG A 32 18.48 2.22 -3.80
C ARG A 32 17.43 1.48 -4.64
N ALA A 33 17.83 0.38 -5.29
CA ALA A 33 16.89 -0.47 -6.02
C ALA A 33 15.86 -1.05 -5.03
N ASN A 34 14.59 -0.70 -5.22
CA ASN A 34 13.47 -1.22 -4.47
C ASN A 34 12.46 -1.84 -5.46
N PRO A 35 12.17 -3.15 -5.38
CA PRO A 35 11.18 -3.80 -6.25
C PRO A 35 9.76 -3.22 -6.09
N GLY A 36 9.43 -2.61 -4.96
CA GLY A 36 8.15 -1.92 -4.75
C GLY A 36 7.93 -0.70 -5.66
N LEU A 37 8.98 -0.22 -6.35
CA LEU A 37 8.86 0.91 -7.29
C LEU A 37 8.11 0.53 -8.58
N VAL A 38 8.18 -0.74 -9.00
CA VAL A 38 7.55 -1.23 -10.24
C VAL A 38 6.18 -1.85 -10.00
N ASP A 39 5.78 -2.06 -8.74
CA ASP A 39 4.48 -2.65 -8.35
C ASP A 39 3.28 -1.82 -8.84
N SER A 40 3.44 -0.51 -9.02
CA SER A 40 2.40 0.38 -9.54
C SER A 40 2.34 0.45 -11.07
N LEU A 41 3.32 -0.12 -11.77
CA LEU A 41 3.39 -0.07 -13.23
C LEU A 41 2.40 -1.08 -13.85
N ARG A 42 1.69 -0.61 -14.87
CA ARG A 42 0.83 -1.43 -15.71
C ARG A 42 1.49 -1.59 -17.06
N ALA A 43 1.64 -2.84 -17.51
CA ALA A 43 2.08 -3.16 -18.85
C ALA A 43 0.86 -3.49 -19.71
N GLU A 44 0.90 -3.07 -20.97
CA GLU A 44 -0.11 -3.45 -21.94
C GLU A 44 0.17 -4.86 -22.45
N VAL A 45 -0.70 -5.80 -22.09
CA VAL A 45 -0.57 -7.21 -22.46
C VAL A 45 -1.80 -7.58 -23.28
N TYR A 46 -1.58 -7.85 -24.57
CA TYR A 46 -2.64 -8.14 -25.54
C TYR A 46 -3.78 -7.09 -25.54
N GLY A 47 -3.43 -5.80 -25.41
CA GLY A 47 -4.40 -4.69 -25.40
C GLY A 47 -5.09 -4.43 -24.06
N SER A 48 -4.70 -5.13 -22.98
CA SER A 48 -5.22 -4.91 -21.63
C SER A 48 -4.14 -4.42 -20.65
N PRO A 49 -4.38 -3.34 -19.88
CA PRO A 49 -3.43 -2.81 -18.91
C PRO A 49 -3.35 -3.71 -17.66
N THR A 50 -2.36 -4.62 -17.64
CA THR A 50 -2.14 -5.60 -16.58
C THR A 50 -1.04 -5.12 -15.63
N PRO A 51 -1.22 -5.17 -14.29
CA PRO A 51 -0.16 -4.86 -13.35
C PRO A 51 1.07 -5.75 -13.55
N ILE A 52 2.27 -5.18 -13.56
CA ILE A 52 3.52 -5.95 -13.77
C ILE A 52 3.70 -7.02 -12.69
N LYS A 53 3.26 -6.75 -11.46
CA LYS A 53 3.32 -7.72 -10.34
C LYS A 53 2.54 -9.02 -10.59
N SER A 54 1.53 -8.98 -11.47
CA SER A 54 0.66 -10.12 -11.79
C SER A 54 0.99 -10.84 -13.08
N LEU A 55 2.06 -10.41 -13.78
CA LEU A 55 2.66 -11.13 -14.90
C LEU A 55 3.78 -12.03 -14.39
#